data_AF-A0A7S1S1J8-F1
#
_entry.id   AF-A0A7S1S1J8-F1
#
_cell.length_a   1.000
_cell.length_b   1.000
_cell.length_c   1.000
_cell.angle_alpha   90.00
_cell.angle_beta   90.00
_cell.angle_gamma   90.00
#
_symmetry.space_group_name_H-M   'P 1'
#
loop_
_entity.id
_entity.type
_entity.pdbx_description
1 polymer ?
#
loop_
_entity_poly.entity_id
_entity_poly.type
_entity_poly.pdbx_seq_one_letter_code
_entity_poly.pdbx_strand_id
1 'polypeptide(L)'
;MSEQDLWCFWVNVFHCLVIHAQLVAGRPRMFHHMVRFFNNCSYVVAGHAFSLAEIEHCILRRQMTKPRIRIVRSILKIWPRTEDDLEKRPCMNAPPCSAACFGCRPDWRLNLVLNAGNQGSSDCVPIFEPMTDAAFADTVRRTVLRTLVACGSCVKDTVELPYTLCRYRDDAPPGLPGETPERRWVRALMPEVLQAGTRTAYGGYGWTMRSRLLPLPEGEAGGATISV
;
A
#
# COMPACT_ATOMS: atom_id res chain seq x y z
N MET A 1 16.35 -13.40 8.35
CA MET A 1 15.19 -12.49 8.48
C MET A 1 14.01 -13.19 7.86
N SER A 2 12.87 -13.31 8.57
CA SER A 2 11.69 -13.96 8.01
C SER A 2 11.05 -13.11 6.89
N GLU A 3 10.17 -13.70 6.08
CA GLU A 3 9.41 -12.94 5.08
C GLU A 3 8.54 -11.86 5.73
N GLN A 4 8.04 -12.11 6.95
CA GLN A 4 7.29 -11.14 7.75
C GLN A 4 8.18 -9.97 8.17
N ASP A 5 9.39 -10.25 8.66
CA ASP A 5 10.33 -9.21 9.07
C ASP A 5 10.73 -8.31 7.88
N LEU A 6 10.95 -8.90 6.70
CA LEU A 6 11.18 -8.15 5.46
C LEU A 6 10.02 -7.24 5.11
N TRP A 7 8.79 -7.77 5.20
CA TRP A 7 7.58 -7.00 4.93
C TRP A 7 7.44 -5.83 5.91
N CYS A 8 7.60 -6.08 7.21
CA CYS A 8 7.58 -5.06 8.27
C CYS A 8 8.63 -3.98 8.03
N PHE A 9 9.87 -4.39 7.76
CA PHE A 9 10.99 -3.50 7.50
C PHE A 9 10.71 -2.59 6.30
N TRP A 10 10.32 -3.15 5.15
CA TRP A 10 10.10 -2.36 3.94
C TRP A 10 8.88 -1.45 4.02
N VAL A 11 7.82 -1.86 4.71
CA VAL A 11 6.66 -0.99 4.97
C VAL A 11 7.07 0.21 5.84
N ASN A 12 7.82 -0.01 6.92
CA ASN A 12 8.34 1.07 7.76
C ASN A 12 9.26 2.01 6.98
N VAL A 13 10.19 1.48 6.19
CA VAL A 13 11.12 2.26 5.35
C VAL A 13 10.32 3.10 4.35
N PHE A 14 9.30 2.51 3.71
CA PHE A 14 8.43 3.23 2.78
C PHE A 14 7.72 4.39 3.47
N HIS A 15 7.03 4.16 4.58
CA HIS A 15 6.28 5.20 5.29
C HIS A 15 7.21 6.29 5.84
N CYS A 16 8.36 5.91 6.39
CA CYS A 16 9.38 6.85 6.84
C CYS A 16 9.86 7.74 5.68
N LEU A 17 10.15 7.15 4.52
CA LEU A 17 10.57 7.89 3.35
C LEU A 17 9.47 8.81 2.81
N VAL A 18 8.20 8.40 2.81
CA VAL A 18 7.06 9.27 2.43
C VAL A 18 7.01 10.50 3.33
N ILE A 19 7.06 10.30 4.66
CA ILE A 19 6.98 11.39 5.64
C ILE A 19 8.20 12.31 5.51
N HIS A 20 9.41 11.75 5.47
CA HIS A 20 10.64 12.53 5.33
C HIS A 20 10.65 13.35 4.03
N ALA A 21 10.27 12.74 2.91
CA ALA A 21 10.19 13.43 1.63
C ALA A 21 9.15 14.57 1.64
N GLN A 22 8.01 14.39 2.31
CA GLN A 22 7.03 15.47 2.48
C GLN A 22 7.58 16.65 3.30
N LEU A 23 8.38 16.37 4.34
CA LEU A 23 9.00 17.40 5.19
C LEU A 23 10.07 18.19 4.42
N VAL A 24 10.88 17.52 3.60
CA VAL A 24 12.01 18.15 2.89
C VAL A 24 11.61 18.78 1.57
N ALA A 25 10.86 18.05 0.73
CA ALA A 25 10.51 18.48 -0.63
C ALA A 25 9.10 19.09 -0.73
N GLY A 26 8.33 19.07 0.36
CA GLY A 26 6.95 19.51 0.37
C GLY A 26 5.97 18.50 -0.26
N ARG A 27 4.71 18.89 -0.33
CA ARG A 27 3.62 18.03 -0.83
C ARG A 27 3.38 18.26 -2.32
N PRO A 28 3.45 17.21 -3.18
CA PRO A 28 3.06 17.35 -4.57
C PRO A 28 1.59 17.73 -4.69
N ARG A 29 1.29 18.76 -5.49
CA ARG A 29 -0.08 19.24 -5.77
C ARG A 29 -0.61 18.78 -7.12
N MET A 30 0.29 18.38 -8.02
CA MET A 30 -0.02 17.98 -9.40
C MET A 30 0.49 16.57 -9.65
N PHE A 31 -0.17 15.86 -10.56
CA PHE A 31 0.15 14.45 -10.85
C PHE A 31 1.61 14.24 -11.30
N HIS A 32 2.15 15.10 -12.17
CA HIS A 32 3.55 15.00 -12.59
C HIS A 32 4.54 15.29 -11.46
N HIS A 33 4.21 16.18 -10.52
CA HIS A 33 5.02 16.39 -9.31
C HIS A 33 5.01 15.16 -8.43
N MET A 34 3.88 14.46 -8.31
CA MET A 34 3.81 13.22 -7.56
C MET A 34 4.67 12.13 -8.18
N VAL A 35 4.65 11.98 -9.50
CA VAL A 35 5.52 11.02 -10.20
C VAL A 35 6.97 11.33 -9.91
N ARG A 36 7.38 12.58 -10.03
CA ARG A 36 8.75 13.02 -9.70
C ARG A 36 9.08 12.74 -8.23
N PHE A 37 8.16 13.02 -7.32
CA PHE A 37 8.29 12.74 -5.89
C PHE A 37 8.58 11.25 -5.63
N PHE A 38 7.75 10.36 -6.19
CA PHE A 38 7.91 8.92 -6.00
C PHE A 38 9.17 8.33 -6.65
N ASN A 39 9.66 8.92 -7.75
CA ASN A 39 10.85 8.43 -8.45
C ASN A 39 12.17 9.02 -7.91
N ASN A 40 12.13 10.22 -7.30
CA ASN A 40 13.34 10.93 -6.89
C ASN A 40 13.63 10.83 -5.39
N CYS A 41 12.61 10.61 -4.55
CA CYS A 41 12.81 10.44 -3.12
C CYS A 41 13.24 9.00 -2.84
N SER A 42 14.45 8.85 -2.31
CA SER A 42 15.12 7.56 -2.15
C SER A 42 15.88 7.46 -0.83
N TYR A 43 16.00 6.25 -0.31
CA TYR A 43 16.93 5.90 0.76
C TYR A 43 17.97 4.90 0.29
N VAL A 44 19.14 4.94 0.92
CA VAL A 44 20.17 3.92 0.74
C VAL A 44 19.96 2.85 1.80
N VAL A 45 19.71 1.62 1.36
CA VAL A 45 19.52 0.45 2.22
C VAL A 45 20.48 -0.62 1.76
N ALA A 46 21.34 -1.12 2.66
CA ALA A 46 22.35 -2.13 2.36
C ALA A 46 23.23 -1.78 1.14
N GLY A 47 23.58 -0.49 0.98
CA GLY A 47 24.40 -0.01 -0.15
C GLY A 47 23.63 0.22 -1.47
N HIS A 48 22.32 -0.03 -1.51
CA HIS A 48 21.49 0.17 -2.69
C HIS A 48 20.51 1.34 -2.50
N ALA A 49 20.36 2.20 -3.51
CA ALA A 49 19.44 3.33 -3.47
C ALA A 49 18.03 2.92 -3.89
N PHE A 50 17.04 2.95 -3.00
CA PHE A 50 15.65 2.60 -3.32
C PHE A 50 14.75 3.82 -3.24
N SER A 51 14.11 4.15 -4.36
CA SER A 51 13.05 5.17 -4.44
C SER A 51 11.72 4.66 -3.87
N LEU A 52 10.81 5.56 -3.51
CA LEU A 52 9.44 5.18 -3.11
C LEU A 52 8.76 4.25 -4.13
N ALA A 53 8.88 4.57 -5.41
CA ALA A 53 8.33 3.76 -6.49
C ALA A 53 8.92 2.34 -6.53
N GLU A 54 10.22 2.20 -6.27
CA GLU A 54 10.88 0.89 -6.23
C GLU A 54 10.48 0.08 -5.00
N ILE A 55 10.43 0.71 -3.82
CA ILE A 55 10.02 0.02 -2.60
C ILE A 55 8.59 -0.49 -2.75
N GLU A 56 7.67 0.33 -3.29
CA GLU A 56 6.30 -0.11 -3.54
C GLU A 56 6.25 -1.24 -4.60
N HIS A 57 6.77 -1.02 -5.80
CA HIS A 57 6.48 -1.89 -6.94
C HIS A 57 7.48 -3.02 -7.18
N CYS A 58 8.74 -2.85 -6.82
CA CYS A 58 9.81 -3.82 -7.08
C CYS A 58 10.11 -4.69 -5.85
N ILE A 59 9.77 -4.21 -4.66
CA ILE A 59 10.04 -4.90 -3.39
C ILE A 59 8.75 -5.44 -2.76
N LEU A 60 7.88 -4.56 -2.27
CA LEU A 60 6.69 -4.94 -1.52
C LEU A 60 5.64 -5.63 -2.40
N ARG A 61 5.46 -5.15 -3.64
CA ARG A 61 4.46 -5.65 -4.59
C ARG A 61 5.04 -6.47 -5.74
N ARG A 62 6.29 -6.95 -5.61
CA ARG A 62 7.01 -7.66 -6.68
C ARG A 62 6.21 -8.79 -7.30
N GLN A 63 5.59 -9.61 -6.45
CA GLN A 63 4.80 -10.78 -6.83
C GLN A 63 3.28 -10.49 -6.85
N MET A 64 2.88 -9.22 -6.83
CA MET A 64 1.49 -8.78 -6.87
C MET A 64 1.16 -8.13 -8.21
N THR A 65 -0.12 -7.89 -8.47
CA THR A 65 -0.54 -7.30 -9.75
C THR A 65 -0.03 -5.87 -9.91
N LYS A 66 0.43 -5.56 -11.13
CA LYS A 66 0.85 -4.21 -11.50
C LYS A 66 -0.37 -3.33 -11.70
N PRO A 67 -0.34 -2.06 -11.27
CA PRO A 67 -1.49 -1.18 -11.41
C PRO A 67 -1.85 -1.01 -12.88
N ARG A 68 -3.15 -1.11 -13.21
CA ARG A 68 -3.66 -0.95 -14.59
C ARG A 68 -3.64 0.52 -15.00
N ILE A 69 -2.46 1.10 -15.22
CA ILE A 69 -2.31 2.49 -15.65
C ILE A 69 -1.96 2.54 -17.14
N ARG A 70 -2.97 2.35 -18.01
CA ARG A 70 -2.80 2.21 -19.47
C ARG A 70 -2.10 3.40 -20.15
N ILE A 71 -2.12 4.60 -19.57
CA ILE A 71 -1.69 5.85 -20.23
C ILE A 71 -0.38 6.43 -19.64
N VAL A 72 0.08 5.91 -18.49
CA VAL A 72 1.13 6.57 -17.69
C VAL A 72 2.55 6.14 -18.06
N ARG A 73 2.75 4.92 -18.55
CA ARG A 73 4.09 4.39 -18.87
C ARG A 73 4.85 5.26 -19.87
N SER A 74 4.20 5.72 -20.94
CA SER A 74 4.86 6.46 -22.01
C SER A 74 5.08 7.94 -21.69
N ILE A 75 4.20 8.55 -20.89
CA ILE A 75 4.23 10.00 -20.61
C ILE A 75 5.14 10.32 -19.42
N LEU A 76 5.19 9.45 -18.43
CA LEU A 76 5.81 9.76 -17.15
C LEU A 76 7.26 9.26 -17.01
N LYS A 77 7.82 8.65 -18.05
CA LYS A 77 9.16 8.03 -18.04
C LYS A 77 9.42 7.28 -16.74
N ILE A 78 8.38 6.61 -16.21
CA ILE A 78 8.51 5.77 -15.04
C ILE A 78 9.41 4.66 -15.50
N TRP A 79 10.67 4.71 -15.05
CA TRP A 79 11.65 3.68 -15.36
C TRP A 79 10.99 2.35 -15.04
N PRO A 80 10.90 1.42 -16.00
CA PRO A 80 10.45 0.07 -15.70
C PRO A 80 11.57 -0.57 -14.89
N ARG A 81 11.67 -0.23 -13.59
CA ARG A 81 12.66 -0.75 -12.66
C ARG A 81 12.38 -2.25 -12.53
N THR A 82 13.19 -3.05 -13.20
CA THR A 82 13.12 -4.52 -13.20
C THR A 82 14.05 -5.09 -12.12
N GLU A 83 13.93 -6.39 -11.85
CA GLU A 83 14.87 -7.10 -10.97
C GLU A 83 16.30 -7.02 -11.52
N ASP A 84 16.44 -7.16 -12.83
CA ASP A 84 17.70 -6.94 -13.54
C ASP A 84 18.31 -5.57 -13.26
N ASP A 85 17.49 -4.51 -13.19
CA ASP A 85 17.99 -3.17 -12.86
C ASP A 85 18.51 -3.10 -11.42
N LEU A 86 17.86 -3.79 -10.48
CA LEU A 86 18.33 -3.87 -9.08
C LEU A 86 19.67 -4.59 -8.97
N GLU A 87 19.89 -5.63 -9.77
CA GLU A 87 21.13 -6.43 -9.77
C GLU A 87 22.28 -5.73 -10.53
N LYS A 88 21.98 -5.01 -11.62
CA LYS A 88 22.98 -4.39 -12.49
C LYS A 88 23.37 -2.97 -12.10
N ARG A 89 22.55 -2.28 -11.28
CA ARG A 89 22.81 -0.89 -10.92
C ARG A 89 24.03 -0.72 -10.01
N PRO A 90 24.74 0.41 -10.10
CA PRO A 90 25.79 0.74 -9.16
C PRO A 90 25.27 0.72 -7.71
N CYS A 91 26.03 0.07 -6.83
CA CYS A 91 25.77 0.02 -5.40
C CYS A 91 26.99 0.56 -4.64
N MET A 92 26.74 1.17 -3.48
CA MET A 92 27.78 1.71 -2.61
C MET A 92 28.18 0.64 -1.59
N ASN A 93 29.32 -0.02 -1.84
CA ASN A 93 29.89 -1.03 -0.94
C ASN A 93 28.91 -2.14 -0.54
N ALA A 94 27.96 -2.51 -1.41
CA ALA A 94 27.04 -3.61 -1.13
C ALA A 94 27.72 -4.95 -1.41
N PRO A 95 27.54 -5.97 -0.56
CA PRO A 95 27.97 -7.33 -0.89
C PRO A 95 27.19 -7.85 -2.10
N PRO A 96 27.77 -8.75 -2.91
CA PRO A 96 27.02 -9.41 -3.98
C PRO A 96 25.77 -10.11 -3.42
N CYS A 97 24.59 -9.70 -3.87
CA CYS A 97 23.33 -10.31 -3.50
C CYS A 97 22.33 -10.24 -4.66
N SER A 98 21.51 -11.30 -4.82
CA SER A 98 20.44 -11.28 -5.81
C SER A 98 19.31 -10.36 -5.33
N ALA A 99 18.63 -9.70 -6.26
CA ALA A 99 17.45 -8.89 -5.95
C ALA A 99 16.33 -9.70 -5.27
N ALA A 100 16.34 -11.04 -5.40
CA ALA A 100 15.52 -11.97 -4.62
C ALA A 100 15.57 -11.73 -3.11
N CYS A 101 16.71 -11.34 -2.55
CA CYS A 101 16.90 -11.19 -1.10
C CYS A 101 16.05 -10.08 -0.48
N PHE A 102 15.61 -9.11 -1.29
CA PHE A 102 14.77 -8.01 -0.83
C PHE A 102 13.27 -8.31 -0.97
N GLY A 103 12.89 -9.35 -1.72
CA GLY A 103 11.50 -9.64 -2.07
C GLY A 103 10.63 -9.97 -0.86
N CYS A 104 9.42 -9.41 -0.83
CA CYS A 104 8.42 -9.74 0.17
C CYS A 104 7.41 -10.76 -0.39
N ARG A 105 6.81 -11.57 0.50
CA ARG A 105 5.70 -12.45 0.13
C ARG A 105 4.50 -11.64 -0.39
N PRO A 106 3.74 -12.14 -1.38
CA PRO A 106 2.54 -11.47 -1.84
C PRO A 106 1.47 -11.49 -0.74
N ASP A 107 0.94 -10.32 -0.40
CA ASP A 107 -0.11 -10.15 0.59
C ASP A 107 -1.08 -9.05 0.16
N TRP A 108 -2.32 -9.43 -0.16
CA TRP A 108 -3.34 -8.49 -0.64
C TRP A 108 -3.66 -7.39 0.39
N ARG A 109 -3.42 -7.62 1.69
CA ARG A 109 -3.66 -6.63 2.76
C ARG A 109 -2.74 -5.42 2.62
N LEU A 110 -1.60 -5.58 1.94
CA LEU A 110 -0.69 -4.49 1.60
C LEU A 110 -1.39 -3.37 0.82
N ASN A 111 -2.44 -3.68 0.02
CA ASN A 111 -3.23 -2.67 -0.70
C ASN A 111 -3.90 -1.63 0.21
N LEU A 112 -4.09 -1.97 1.49
CA LEU A 112 -4.73 -1.10 2.48
C LEU A 112 -3.75 -0.65 3.57
N VAL A 113 -2.67 -1.39 3.79
CA VAL A 113 -1.61 -1.01 4.74
C VAL A 113 -0.65 0.02 4.13
N LEU A 114 -0.30 -0.14 2.84
CA LEU A 114 0.64 0.77 2.20
C LEU A 114 -0.01 2.16 2.03
N ASN A 115 0.65 3.18 2.58
CA ASN A 115 0.09 4.51 2.67
C ASN A 115 0.99 5.47 1.90
N ALA A 116 0.55 5.82 0.70
CA ALA A 116 1.25 6.75 -0.19
C ALA A 116 1.06 8.22 0.21
N GLY A 117 0.42 8.50 1.36
CA GLY A 117 0.21 9.83 1.90
C GLY A 117 -0.86 10.67 1.19
N ASN A 118 -1.66 10.06 0.30
CA ASN A 118 -2.76 10.72 -0.40
C ASN A 118 -4.12 10.46 0.29
N GLN A 119 -5.15 11.20 -0.12
CA GLN A 119 -6.50 11.08 0.45
C GLN A 119 -7.16 9.71 0.23
N GLY A 120 -6.68 8.92 -0.73
CA GLY A 120 -7.11 7.53 -0.96
C GLY A 120 -6.44 6.49 -0.05
N SER A 121 -5.63 6.93 0.92
CA SER A 121 -5.02 6.10 1.97
C SER A 121 -5.43 6.60 3.35
N SER A 122 -5.21 5.80 4.39
CA SER A 122 -5.40 6.18 5.80
C SER A 122 -4.71 7.50 6.16
N ASP A 123 -5.18 8.17 7.22
CA ASP A 123 -4.48 9.30 7.85
C ASP A 123 -3.38 8.86 8.83
N CYS A 124 -3.30 7.55 9.10
CA CYS A 124 -2.28 6.94 9.93
C CYS A 124 -1.43 5.93 9.15
N VAL A 125 -0.23 5.67 9.66
CA VAL A 125 0.68 4.60 9.21
C VAL A 125 1.01 3.67 10.37
N PRO A 126 0.99 2.34 10.19
CA PRO A 126 1.48 1.43 11.21
C PRO A 126 2.99 1.58 11.38
N ILE A 127 3.47 1.25 12.57
CA ILE A 127 4.89 1.06 12.85
C ILE A 127 5.06 -0.39 13.25
N PHE A 128 5.88 -1.12 12.51
CA PHE A 128 6.16 -2.52 12.80
C PHE A 128 7.48 -2.65 13.58
N GLU A 129 7.38 -2.98 14.85
CA GLU A 129 8.51 -3.40 15.68
C GLU A 129 8.72 -4.93 15.59
N PRO A 130 9.85 -5.48 16.09
CA PRO A 130 9.96 -6.91 16.30
C PRO A 130 8.78 -7.42 17.12
N MET A 131 7.92 -8.22 16.49
CA MET A 131 6.65 -8.63 17.06
C MET A 131 6.29 -10.06 16.68
N THR A 132 5.43 -10.68 17.49
CA THR A 132 4.89 -12.01 17.20
C THR A 132 3.96 -11.98 16.00
N ASP A 133 3.73 -13.12 15.36
CA ASP A 133 2.79 -13.24 14.23
C ASP A 133 1.37 -12.78 14.59
N ALA A 134 0.95 -13.01 15.84
CA ALA A 134 -0.34 -12.55 16.35
C ALA A 134 -0.41 -11.02 16.44
N ALA A 135 0.65 -10.37 16.95
CA ALA A 135 0.75 -8.92 17.02
C ALA A 135 0.86 -8.28 15.62
N PHE A 136 1.57 -8.94 14.70
CA PHE A 136 1.62 -8.56 13.29
C PHE A 136 0.23 -8.58 12.64
N ALA A 137 -0.48 -9.71 12.80
CA ALA A 137 -1.83 -9.88 12.25
C ALA A 137 -2.80 -8.84 12.81
N ASP A 138 -2.75 -8.54 14.11
CA ASP A 138 -3.58 -7.51 14.73
C ASP A 138 -3.25 -6.10 14.19
N THR A 139 -1.97 -5.75 14.09
CA THR A 139 -1.53 -4.43 13.57
C THR A 139 -1.96 -4.24 12.12
N VAL A 140 -1.80 -5.27 11.28
CA VAL A 140 -2.30 -5.26 9.90
C VAL A 140 -3.81 -5.08 9.87
N ARG A 141 -4.55 -5.85 10.69
CA ARG A 141 -6.02 -5.76 10.78
C ARG A 141 -6.48 -4.36 11.20
N ARG A 142 -5.88 -3.78 12.25
CA ARG A 142 -6.20 -2.42 12.71
C ARG A 142 -5.92 -1.37 11.63
N THR A 143 -4.81 -1.52 10.92
CA THR A 143 -4.47 -0.62 9.81
C THR A 143 -5.49 -0.71 8.67
N VAL A 144 -5.85 -1.94 8.28
CA VAL A 144 -6.87 -2.21 7.25
C VAL A 144 -8.20 -1.54 7.63
N LEU A 145 -8.65 -1.73 8.87
CA LEU A 145 -9.88 -1.11 9.38
C LEU A 145 -9.78 0.42 9.37
N ARG A 146 -8.65 0.99 9.79
CA ARG A 146 -8.43 2.45 9.74
C ARG A 146 -8.52 2.98 8.31
N THR A 147 -7.93 2.28 7.33
CA THR A 147 -8.02 2.66 5.92
C THR A 147 -9.45 2.59 5.41
N LEU A 148 -10.23 1.58 5.79
CA LEU A 148 -11.64 1.48 5.41
C LEU A 148 -12.47 2.62 6.00
N VAL A 149 -12.25 2.97 7.27
CA VAL A 149 -12.92 4.11 7.92
C VAL A 149 -12.53 5.44 7.28
N ALA A 150 -11.28 5.59 6.84
CA ALA A 150 -10.78 6.82 6.26
C ALA A 150 -11.18 7.03 4.79
N CYS A 151 -11.42 5.94 4.04
CA CYS A 151 -11.52 5.97 2.58
C CYS A 151 -12.69 5.16 1.99
N GLY A 152 -13.48 4.50 2.83
CA GLY A 152 -14.68 3.77 2.44
C GLY A 152 -15.90 4.27 3.20
N SER A 153 -17.07 3.78 2.79
CA SER A 153 -18.33 4.06 3.47
C SER A 153 -19.35 2.96 3.22
N CYS A 154 -20.30 2.80 4.12
CA CYS A 154 -21.51 2.00 3.88
C CYS A 154 -22.69 2.96 3.86
N VAL A 155 -23.51 2.91 2.79
CA VAL A 155 -24.72 3.73 2.69
C VAL A 155 -25.86 2.84 2.20
N LYS A 156 -26.81 2.53 3.09
CA LYS A 156 -27.90 1.57 2.83
C LYS A 156 -27.32 0.23 2.36
N ASP A 157 -27.71 -0.24 1.19
CA ASP A 157 -27.26 -1.51 0.61
C ASP A 157 -26.00 -1.37 -0.26
N THR A 158 -25.29 -0.23 -0.20
CA THR A 158 -24.10 0.01 -1.01
C THR A 158 -22.85 0.15 -0.14
N VAL A 159 -21.87 -0.71 -0.39
CA VAL A 159 -20.53 -0.62 0.19
C VAL A 159 -19.60 0.09 -0.80
N GLU A 160 -19.04 1.22 -0.36
CA GLU A 160 -18.03 1.98 -1.08
C GLU A 160 -16.64 1.57 -0.59
N LEU A 161 -15.90 0.87 -1.46
CA LEU A 161 -14.54 0.42 -1.21
C LEU A 161 -13.52 1.51 -1.52
N PRO A 162 -12.39 1.60 -0.79
CA PRO A 162 -11.30 2.49 -1.15
C PRO A 162 -10.85 2.30 -2.60
N TYR A 163 -10.64 3.41 -3.33
CA TYR A 163 -10.26 3.36 -4.76
C TYR A 163 -8.97 2.56 -5.02
N THR A 164 -8.06 2.48 -4.05
CA THR A 164 -6.84 1.67 -4.15
C THR A 164 -7.15 0.19 -4.44
N LEU A 165 -8.27 -0.34 -3.97
CA LEU A 165 -8.72 -1.69 -4.28
C LEU A 165 -9.20 -1.84 -5.74
N CYS A 166 -9.66 -0.76 -6.37
CA CYS A 166 -9.96 -0.74 -7.81
C CYS A 166 -8.68 -0.88 -8.64
N ARG A 167 -7.64 -0.12 -8.25
CA ARG A 167 -6.33 -0.11 -8.93
C ARG A 167 -5.65 -1.48 -8.90
N TYR A 168 -5.88 -2.23 -7.84
CA TYR A 168 -5.30 -3.54 -7.58
C TYR A 168 -6.36 -4.65 -7.49
N ARG A 169 -7.43 -4.53 -8.29
CA ARG A 169 -8.57 -5.46 -8.25
C ARG A 169 -8.19 -6.92 -8.47
N ASP A 170 -7.11 -7.17 -9.19
CA ASP A 170 -6.65 -8.52 -9.52
C ASP A 170 -5.96 -9.19 -8.31
N ASP A 171 -5.61 -8.42 -7.27
CA ASP A 171 -5.09 -8.95 -5.99
C ASP A 171 -6.20 -9.37 -5.01
N ALA A 172 -7.47 -9.30 -5.42
CA ALA A 172 -8.58 -9.67 -4.54
C ALA A 172 -8.41 -11.08 -3.98
N PRO A 173 -8.80 -11.32 -2.70
CA PRO A 173 -8.51 -12.57 -2.02
C PRO A 173 -9.23 -13.71 -2.75
N PRO A 174 -8.80 -14.96 -2.60
CA PRO A 174 -9.46 -16.09 -3.25
C PRO A 174 -10.96 -16.10 -2.95
N GLY A 175 -11.77 -16.43 -3.96
CA GLY A 175 -13.23 -16.43 -3.83
C GLY A 175 -13.93 -17.49 -4.64
N LEU A 176 -15.25 -17.45 -4.59
CA LEU A 176 -16.09 -18.46 -5.22
C LEU A 176 -16.09 -18.30 -6.75
N PRO A 177 -16.36 -19.37 -7.52
CA PRO A 177 -16.51 -19.27 -8.97
C PRO A 177 -17.55 -18.22 -9.36
N GLY A 178 -17.17 -17.32 -10.28
CA GLY A 178 -18.03 -16.21 -10.72
C GLY A 178 -18.13 -15.02 -9.76
N GLU A 179 -17.47 -15.06 -8.59
CA GLU A 179 -17.46 -13.96 -7.64
C GLU A 179 -16.61 -12.78 -8.17
N THR A 180 -17.19 -11.58 -8.20
CA THR A 180 -16.47 -10.38 -8.63
C THR A 180 -15.39 -10.00 -7.61
N PRO A 181 -14.27 -9.37 -8.03
CA PRO A 181 -13.24 -8.86 -7.11
C PRO A 181 -13.79 -8.02 -5.96
N GLU A 182 -14.79 -7.19 -6.25
CA GLU A 182 -15.44 -6.30 -5.28
C GLU A 182 -16.11 -7.11 -4.16
N ARG A 183 -16.84 -8.19 -4.50
CA ARG A 183 -17.45 -9.07 -3.51
C ARG A 183 -16.40 -9.83 -2.70
N ARG A 184 -15.30 -10.26 -3.35
CA ARG A 184 -14.16 -10.90 -2.67
C ARG A 184 -13.51 -9.96 -1.64
N TRP A 185 -13.39 -8.67 -1.95
CA TRP A 185 -12.94 -7.65 -0.99
C TRP A 185 -13.90 -7.52 0.18
N VAL A 186 -15.20 -7.29 -0.08
CA VAL A 186 -16.19 -7.13 0.99
C VAL A 186 -16.23 -8.36 1.89
N ARG A 187 -16.23 -9.57 1.32
CA ARG A 187 -16.21 -10.81 2.11
C ARG A 187 -15.00 -10.93 3.04
N ALA A 188 -13.83 -10.49 2.58
CA ALA A 188 -12.60 -10.59 3.36
C ALA A 188 -12.44 -9.47 4.40
N LEU A 189 -13.04 -8.31 4.15
CA LEU A 189 -12.85 -7.10 4.94
C LEU A 189 -14.00 -6.81 5.90
N MET A 190 -15.22 -7.11 5.48
CA MET A 190 -16.50 -6.77 6.13
C MET A 190 -17.53 -7.90 5.88
N PRO A 191 -17.25 -9.15 6.27
CA PRO A 191 -18.13 -10.29 6.00
C PRO A 191 -19.55 -10.09 6.53
N GLU A 192 -19.71 -9.35 7.63
CA GLU A 192 -20.99 -9.03 8.28
C GLU A 192 -21.91 -8.13 7.42
N VAL A 193 -21.33 -7.36 6.49
CA VAL A 193 -22.09 -6.45 5.60
C VAL A 193 -22.52 -7.14 4.30
N LEU A 194 -21.94 -8.32 4.00
CA LEU A 194 -22.19 -9.00 2.75
C LEU A 194 -23.52 -9.78 2.79
N GLN A 195 -24.57 -9.19 2.21
CA GLN A 195 -25.89 -9.80 2.07
C GLN A 195 -26.22 -10.06 0.58
N ALA A 196 -27.28 -10.84 0.34
CA ALA A 196 -27.85 -10.99 -0.98
C ALA A 196 -28.44 -9.65 -1.43
N GLY A 197 -27.88 -9.05 -2.48
CA GLY A 197 -28.28 -7.73 -2.97
C GLY A 197 -27.34 -6.56 -2.60
N THR A 198 -26.33 -6.78 -1.74
CA THR A 198 -25.32 -5.75 -1.44
C THR A 198 -24.64 -5.29 -2.73
N ARG A 199 -24.78 -4.00 -3.03
CA ARG A 199 -24.11 -3.33 -4.14
C ARG A 199 -22.72 -2.90 -3.69
N THR A 200 -21.77 -2.92 -4.62
CA THR A 200 -20.39 -2.50 -4.35
C THR A 200 -20.00 -1.41 -5.33
N ALA A 201 -19.41 -0.34 -4.82
CA ALA A 201 -18.81 0.73 -5.59
C ALA A 201 -17.37 0.98 -5.13
N TYR A 202 -16.60 1.70 -5.93
CA TYR A 202 -15.32 2.25 -5.49
C TYR A 202 -15.48 3.74 -5.27
N GLY A 203 -14.86 4.25 -4.21
CA GLY A 203 -14.89 5.67 -3.92
C GLY A 203 -14.10 6.50 -4.92
N GLY A 204 -14.20 7.82 -4.77
CA GLY A 204 -13.49 8.78 -5.60
C GLY A 204 -11.97 8.64 -5.49
N TYR A 205 -11.27 9.00 -6.56
CA TYR A 205 -9.82 9.00 -6.56
C TYR A 205 -9.25 10.41 -6.36
N GLY A 206 -8.42 10.58 -5.33
CA GLY A 206 -7.77 11.85 -5.01
C GLY A 206 -6.26 11.69 -4.83
N TRP A 207 -5.47 12.35 -5.68
CA TRP A 207 -4.00 12.42 -5.56
C TRP A 207 -3.52 13.46 -4.55
N THR A 208 -4.42 14.23 -3.96
CA THR A 208 -4.07 15.25 -2.98
C THR A 208 -3.39 14.60 -1.78
N MET A 209 -2.18 15.06 -1.45
CA MET A 209 -1.48 14.59 -0.26
C MET A 209 -2.15 15.12 1.00
N ARG A 210 -2.29 14.25 2.00
CA ARG A 210 -2.73 14.62 3.35
C ARG A 210 -1.80 15.67 3.95
N SER A 211 -2.33 16.53 4.81
CA SER A 211 -1.53 17.55 5.52
C SER A 211 -0.65 16.95 6.60
N ARG A 212 -1.06 15.80 7.16
CA ARG A 212 -0.36 15.09 8.22
C ARG A 212 -0.58 13.59 8.04
N LEU A 213 0.45 12.82 8.40
CA LEU A 213 0.36 11.39 8.65
C LEU A 213 0.74 11.14 10.11
N LEU A 214 -0.06 10.36 10.80
CA LEU A 214 0.15 10.00 12.19
C LEU A 214 0.60 8.55 12.33
N PRO A 215 1.32 8.18 13.40
CA PRO A 215 1.41 6.78 13.79
C PRO A 215 0.01 6.21 14.04
N LEU A 216 -0.19 4.93 13.71
CA LEU A 216 -1.40 4.20 14.09
C LEU A 216 -1.50 4.17 15.62
N PRO A 217 -2.61 4.60 16.23
CA PRO A 217 -2.75 4.62 17.68
C PRO A 217 -2.56 3.24 18.30
N GLU A 218 -1.87 3.19 19.43
CA GLU A 218 -1.85 2.02 20.31
C GLU A 218 -3.20 1.94 21.04
N GLY A 219 -3.87 0.79 21.00
CA GLY A 219 -4.98 0.52 21.91
C GLY A 219 -6.42 0.88 21.50
N GLU A 220 -6.70 1.44 20.32
CA GLU A 220 -8.10 1.62 19.87
C GLU A 220 -8.53 0.61 18.82
N ALA A 221 -8.87 -0.60 19.28
CA ALA A 221 -9.76 -1.50 18.55
C ALA A 221 -11.11 -1.53 19.29
N GLY A 222 -11.97 -0.53 19.09
CA GLY A 222 -13.24 -0.52 19.82
C GLY A 222 -14.37 0.41 19.37
N GLY A 223 -14.14 1.38 18.48
CA GLY A 223 -15.19 2.37 18.16
C GLY A 223 -15.47 2.63 16.68
N ALA A 224 -14.58 2.25 15.78
CA ALA A 224 -14.74 2.55 14.37
C ALA A 224 -15.49 1.43 13.65
N THR A 225 -16.75 1.20 14.05
CA THR A 225 -17.71 0.54 13.17
C THR A 225 -17.91 1.48 11.98
N ILE A 226 -17.75 0.98 10.75
CA ILE A 226 -18.27 1.69 9.59
C ILE A 226 -19.76 1.87 9.89
N SER A 227 -20.19 3.10 10.17
CA SER A 227 -21.59 3.36 10.51
C SER A 227 -22.42 2.95 9.28
N VAL A 228 -23.25 1.92 9.47
CA VAL A 228 -24.20 1.40 8.47
C VAL A 228 -25.28 2.43 8.20
#